data_AF-K2AZ06-F1
#
_entry.id   AF-K2AZ06-F1
#
_cell.length_a   1.000
_cell.length_b   1.000
_cell.length_c   1.000
_cell.angle_alpha   90.00
_cell.angle_beta   90.00
_cell.angle_gamma   90.00
#
_symmetry.space_group_name_H-M   'P 1'
#
loop_
_entity.id
_entity.type
_entity.pdbx_description
1 polymer ?
#
loop_
_entity_poly.entity_id
_entity_poly.type
_entity_poly.pdbx_seq_one_letter_code
_entity_poly.pdbx_strand_id
1 'polypeptide(L)'
;SWGEEYTATPSARQKELAHFIIDSGADLILGNHPHWIQPPEVYSGKYIMYAHGNTIFDQMWSEETKIGVIGKYTFSGMRLVDVEFIPTYIQDYGQPTLVNSLQAGIY
;
A
#
# COMPACT_ATOMS: atom_id res chain seq x y z
N SER A 1 4.03 13.99 -6.60
CA SER A 1 3.21 12.85 -6.16
C SER A 1 4.07 11.60 -6.08
N TRP A 2 3.68 10.58 -5.30
CA TRP A 2 4.46 9.35 -5.11
C TRP A 2 4.05 8.29 -6.14
N GLY A 3 4.71 8.28 -7.30
CA GLY A 3 4.43 7.32 -8.38
C GLY A 3 3.46 7.83 -9.45
N GLU A 4 3.13 6.93 -10.38
CA GLU A 4 2.18 7.15 -11.47
C GLU A 4 0.83 6.51 -11.11
N GLU A 5 -0.27 7.21 -11.40
CA GLU A 5 -1.62 6.70 -11.19
C GLU A 5 -1.87 5.41 -12.01
N TYR A 6 -2.62 4.49 -11.40
CA TYR A 6 -3.13 3.27 -12.03
C TYR A 6 -2.03 2.32 -12.53
N THR A 7 -0.97 2.21 -11.74
CA THR A 7 0.15 1.29 -12.00
C THR A 7 0.36 0.34 -10.83
N ALA A 8 0.42 -0.97 -11.12
CA ALA A 8 0.67 -2.00 -10.11
C ALA A 8 2.15 -2.08 -9.69
N THR A 9 3.06 -1.50 -10.47
CA THR A 9 4.51 -1.59 -10.24
C THR A 9 5.07 -0.22 -9.90
N PRO A 10 5.82 -0.07 -8.79
CA PRO A 10 6.48 1.19 -8.48
C PRO A 10 7.52 1.53 -9.55
N SER A 11 7.53 2.80 -9.98
CA SER A 11 8.47 3.30 -10.99
C SER A 11 9.91 3.28 -10.47
N ALA A 12 10.89 3.30 -11.37
CA ALA A 12 12.31 3.37 -11.01
C ALA A 12 12.60 4.57 -10.09
N ARG A 13 12.01 5.73 -10.42
CA ARG A 13 12.12 6.95 -9.61
C ARG A 13 11.56 6.79 -8.21
N GLN A 14 10.43 6.09 -8.03
CA GLN A 14 9.90 5.79 -6.69
C GLN A 14 10.89 4.97 -5.88
N LYS A 15 11.47 3.93 -6.48
CA LYS A 15 12.45 3.07 -5.81
C LYS A 15 13.71 3.82 -5.41
N GLU A 16 14.29 4.58 -6.35
CA GLU A 16 15.48 5.40 -6.10
C GLU A 16 15.25 6.39 -4.95
N LEU A 17 14.10 7.08 -4.94
CA LEU A 17 13.76 8.01 -3.87
C LEU A 17 13.52 7.28 -2.53
N ALA A 18 12.86 6.13 -2.56
CA ALA A 18 12.62 5.34 -1.35
C ALA A 18 13.93 4.84 -0.74
N HIS A 19 14.85 4.32 -1.55
CA HIS A 19 16.18 3.91 -1.11
C HIS A 19 16.95 5.10 -0.51
N PHE A 20 16.95 6.26 -1.19
CA PHE A 20 17.57 7.48 -0.67
C PHE A 20 17.01 7.90 0.70
N ILE A 21 15.69 7.80 0.90
CA ILE A 21 15.04 8.14 2.18
C ILE A 21 15.44 7.14 3.28
N ILE A 22 15.50 5.84 2.98
CA ILE A 22 15.99 4.82 3.92
C ILE A 22 17.46 5.07 4.28
N ASP A 23 18.32 5.30 3.28
CA ASP A 23 19.74 5.60 3.47
C ASP A 23 19.97 6.90 4.26
N SER A 24 18.99 7.82 4.22
CA SER A 24 18.99 9.06 5.01
C SER A 24 18.48 8.87 6.45
N GLY A 25 18.13 7.65 6.85
CA GLY A 25 17.81 7.29 8.23
C GLY A 25 16.34 6.95 8.53
N ALA A 26 15.48 6.81 7.51
CA ALA A 26 14.10 6.38 7.75
C ALA A 26 14.00 4.90 8.13
N ASP A 27 13.11 4.57 9.08
CA ASP A 27 12.88 3.20 9.54
C ASP A 27 11.74 2.47 8.81
N LEU A 28 10.84 3.22 8.16
CA LEU A 28 9.66 2.74 7.43
C LEU A 28 9.23 3.82 6.44
N ILE A 29 8.84 3.42 5.22
CA ILE A 29 8.21 4.30 4.24
C ILE A 29 6.79 3.82 3.95
N LEU A 30 5.82 4.72 4.05
CA LEU A 30 4.42 4.50 3.71
C LEU A 30 4.02 5.46 2.58
N GLY A 31 4.05 4.95 1.35
CA GLY A 31 3.62 5.66 0.15
C GLY A 31 2.15 5.43 -0.18
N ASN A 32 1.60 6.37 -0.93
CA ASN A 32 0.32 6.23 -1.63
C ASN A 32 0.22 7.28 -2.74
N HIS A 33 -0.72 7.08 -3.68
CA HIS A 33 -1.11 7.94 -4.81
C HIS A 33 -1.50 7.14 -6.06
N PRO A 34 -0.86 6.00 -6.38
CA PRO A 34 -1.18 5.23 -7.58
C PRO A 34 -2.64 4.76 -7.67
N HIS A 35 -3.45 4.90 -6.61
CA HIS A 35 -4.82 4.41 -6.47
C HIS A 35 -4.98 2.89 -6.57
N TRP A 36 -3.97 2.19 -7.07
CA TRP A 36 -3.79 0.74 -7.03
C TRP A 36 -2.78 0.37 -5.96
N ILE A 37 -2.87 -0.87 -5.47
CA ILE A 37 -1.86 -1.43 -4.58
C ILE A 37 -0.53 -1.58 -5.35
N GLN A 38 0.57 -1.15 -4.74
CA GLN A 38 1.92 -1.44 -5.23
C GLN A 38 2.64 -2.32 -4.19
N PRO A 39 3.34 -3.39 -4.63
CA PRO A 39 3.92 -4.35 -3.73
C PRO A 39 4.99 -3.71 -2.83
N PRO A 40 5.10 -4.16 -1.57
CA PRO A 40 6.12 -3.67 -0.67
C PRO A 40 7.52 -4.17 -1.06
N GLU A 41 8.53 -3.52 -0.50
CA GLU A 41 9.94 -3.89 -0.62
C GLU A 41 10.61 -3.84 0.75
N VAL A 42 11.57 -4.74 0.98
CA VAL A 42 12.49 -4.63 2.11
C VAL A 42 13.86 -4.22 1.57
N TYR A 43 14.31 -3.04 1.96
CA TYR A 43 15.59 -2.47 1.54
C TYR A 43 16.41 -2.12 2.78
N SER A 44 17.67 -2.59 2.84
CA SER A 44 18.55 -2.41 4.01
C SER A 44 17.91 -2.81 5.35
N GLY A 45 17.06 -3.84 5.34
CA GLY A 45 16.32 -4.32 6.51
C GLY A 45 15.18 -3.41 6.99
N LYS A 46 14.84 -2.36 6.22
CA LYS A 46 13.71 -1.46 6.46
C LYS A 46 12.60 -1.73 5.46
N TYR A 47 11.36 -1.47 5.88
CA TYR A 47 10.17 -1.79 5.08
C TYR A 47 9.71 -0.57 4.28
N ILE A 48 9.32 -0.79 3.03
CA ILE A 48 8.81 0.22 2.11
C ILE A 48 7.47 -0.29 1.57
N MET A 49 6.38 0.40 1.90
CA MET A 49 5.09 0.19 1.23
C MET A 49 4.91 1.28 0.17
N TYR A 50 4.89 0.91 -1.11
CA TYR A 50 4.83 1.92 -2.18
C TYR A 50 3.44 2.53 -2.36
N ALA A 51 2.38 1.73 -2.27
CA ALA A 51 1.00 2.22 -2.33
C ALA A 51 0.02 1.21 -1.72
N HIS A 52 -0.92 1.72 -0.92
CA HIS A 52 -1.96 0.92 -0.26
C HIS A 52 -3.22 0.74 -1.11
N GLY A 53 -3.30 1.42 -2.25
CA GLY A 53 -4.54 1.55 -3.01
C GLY A 53 -5.53 2.51 -2.35
N ASN A 54 -6.80 2.41 -2.76
CA ASN A 54 -7.87 3.24 -2.22
C ASN A 54 -8.49 2.60 -0.97
N THR A 55 -8.91 3.43 -0.01
CA THR A 55 -9.72 2.98 1.14
C THR A 55 -11.12 3.58 1.08
N ILE A 56 -11.25 4.91 1.11
CA ILE A 56 -12.53 5.61 0.88
C ILE A 56 -12.30 6.52 -0.32
N PHE A 57 -12.92 6.19 -1.45
CA PHE A 57 -12.76 6.95 -2.71
C PHE A 57 -13.92 6.65 -3.68
N ASP A 58 -14.24 7.58 -4.58
CA ASP A 58 -15.36 7.49 -5.52
C ASP A 58 -14.95 6.96 -6.92
N GLN A 59 -13.71 6.48 -7.07
CA GLN A 59 -13.19 5.87 -8.30
C GLN A 59 -13.68 4.42 -8.45
N MET A 60 -14.92 4.27 -8.93
CA MET A 60 -15.56 2.97 -9.15
C MET A 60 -15.36 2.41 -10.57
N TRP A 61 -14.48 3.02 -11.37
CA TRP A 61 -14.38 2.76 -12.81
C TRP A 61 -13.42 1.62 -13.18
N SER A 62 -12.55 1.16 -12.27
CA SER A 62 -11.79 -0.09 -12.42
C SER A 62 -11.90 -0.95 -11.16
N GLU A 63 -11.55 -2.22 -11.28
CA GLU A 63 -11.59 -3.14 -10.15
C GLU A 63 -10.45 -2.85 -9.17
N GLU A 64 -9.27 -2.54 -9.69
CA GLU A 64 -8.08 -2.21 -8.91
C GLU A 64 -8.25 -0.92 -8.09
N THR A 65 -8.99 0.07 -8.59
CA THR A 65 -9.29 1.29 -7.80
C THR A 65 -10.29 1.06 -6.68
N LYS A 66 -10.98 -0.09 -6.68
CA LYS A 66 -11.88 -0.52 -5.60
C LYS A 66 -11.17 -1.39 -4.57
N ILE A 67 -10.01 -1.94 -4.90
CA ILE A 67 -9.22 -2.79 -4.02
C ILE A 67 -8.16 -1.95 -3.29
N GLY A 68 -8.03 -2.19 -1.99
CA GLY A 68 -6.99 -1.58 -1.17
C GLY A 68 -6.59 -2.46 0.00
N VAL A 69 -5.65 -1.98 0.80
CA VAL A 69 -5.25 -2.61 2.06
C VAL A 69 -5.10 -1.56 3.16
N ILE A 70 -5.57 -1.91 4.35
CA ILE A 70 -5.19 -1.21 5.57
C ILE A 70 -3.93 -1.91 6.11
N GLY A 71 -2.82 -1.17 6.18
CA GLY A 71 -1.57 -1.66 6.76
C GLY A 71 -1.55 -1.46 8.28
N LYS A 72 -1.34 -2.54 9.03
CA LYS A 72 -1.08 -2.53 10.47
C LYS A 72 0.39 -2.83 10.71
N TYR A 73 1.11 -1.83 11.22
CA TYR A 73 2.55 -1.87 11.43
C TYR A 73 2.86 -1.89 12.92
N THR A 74 3.40 -3.00 13.42
CA THR A 74 3.65 -3.21 14.86
C THR A 74 5.12 -2.98 15.18
N PHE A 75 5.38 -2.13 16.17
CA PHE A 75 6.74 -1.80 16.62
C PHE A 75 7.01 -2.32 18.03
N SER A 76 8.24 -2.82 18.25
CA SER A 76 8.80 -3.08 19.56
C SER A 76 10.00 -2.14 19.77
N GLY A 77 9.79 -1.08 20.55
CA GLY A 77 10.72 0.05 20.58
C GLY A 77 10.80 0.72 19.21
N MET A 78 12.01 0.94 18.69
CA MET A 78 12.23 1.52 17.36
C MET A 78 12.18 0.50 16.22
N ARG A 79 11.99 -0.80 16.52
CA ARG A 79 12.05 -1.87 15.52
C ARG A 79 10.64 -2.24 15.05
N LEU A 80 10.40 -2.18 13.74
CA LEU A 80 9.24 -2.83 13.13
C LEU A 80 9.38 -4.35 13.27
N VAL A 81 8.41 -5.00 13.89
CA VAL A 81 8.45 -6.44 14.20
C VAL A 81 7.38 -7.25 13.48
N ASP A 82 6.31 -6.60 13.01
CA ASP A 82 5.22 -7.26 12.30
C ASP A 82 4.50 -6.28 11.36
N VAL A 83 4.02 -6.81 10.23
CA VAL A 83 3.23 -6.08 9.23
C VAL A 83 2.07 -6.97 8.80
N GLU A 84 0.85 -6.50 9.04
CA GLU A 84 -0.38 -7.17 8.63
C GLU A 84 -1.13 -6.29 7.62
N PHE A 85 -1.67 -6.90 6.57
CA PHE A 85 -2.52 -6.22 5.60
C PHE A 85 -3.95 -6.72 5.73
N ILE A 86 -4.87 -5.81 5.99
CA ILE A 86 -6.30 -6.08 6.05
C ILE A 86 -6.89 -5.61 4.71
N PRO A 87 -7.29 -6.51 3.81
CA PRO A 87 -7.80 -6.12 2.51
C PRO A 87 -9.13 -5.39 2.62
N THR A 88 -9.31 -4.39 1.75
CA THR A 88 -10.51 -3.58 1.65
C THR A 88 -11.06 -3.58 0.24
N TYR A 89 -12.38 -3.50 0.14
CA TYR A 89 -13.09 -3.35 -1.12
C TYR A 89 -14.11 -2.23 -1.06
N ILE A 90 -14.05 -1.31 -2.01
CA ILE A 90 -14.97 -0.18 -2.11
C ILE A 90 -16.21 -0.59 -2.92
N GLN A 91 -17.37 -0.28 -2.37
CA GLN A 91 -18.70 -0.47 -2.93
C GLN A 91 -19.44 0.87 -2.94
N ASP A 92 -20.62 0.90 -3.56
CA ASP A 92 -21.62 1.97 -3.37
C ASP A 92 -21.06 3.40 -3.45
N TYR A 93 -20.19 3.66 -4.43
CA TYR A 93 -19.56 4.98 -4.66
C TYR A 93 -18.84 5.56 -3.44
N GLY A 94 -18.06 4.74 -2.74
CA GLY A 94 -17.13 5.21 -1.69
C GLY A 94 -17.27 4.52 -0.34
N GLN A 95 -18.04 3.43 -0.25
CA GLN A 95 -18.19 2.66 0.97
C GLN A 95 -17.18 1.51 1.03
N PRO A 96 -16.11 1.58 1.84
CA PRO A 96 -15.22 0.45 2.06
C PRO A 96 -15.90 -0.65 2.88
N THR A 97 -15.50 -1.87 2.58
CA THR A 97 -15.72 -3.07 3.39
C THR A 97 -14.40 -3.75 3.64
N LEU A 98 -14.24 -4.39 4.80
CA LEU A 98 -13.13 -5.31 5.02
C LEU A 98 -13.43 -6.61 4.28
N VAL A 99 -12.46 -7.13 3.54
CA VAL A 99 -12.60 -8.41 2.84
C VAL A 99 -12.13 -9.52 3.76
N ASN A 100 -13.02 -10.45 4.09
CA ASN A 100 -12.68 -11.62 4.89
C ASN A 100 -11.90 -12.62 4.01
N SER A 101 -11.01 -13.42 4.59
CA SER A 101 -10.19 -14.42 3.86
C SER A 101 -10.98 -15.43 3.01
N LEU A 102 -12.28 -15.62 3.27
CA LEU A 102 -13.17 -16.46 2.46
C LEU A 102 -13.61 -15.82 1.13
N GLN A 103 -13.55 -14.50 1.02
CA GLN A 103 -13.89 -13.76 -0.21
C GLN A 103 -12.65 -13.47 -1.08
N ALA A 104 -11.45 -13.50 -0.49
CA ALA A 104 -10.19 -13.28 -1.19
C ALA A 104 -9.83 -14.36 -2.24
N GLY A 105 -10.54 -15.49 -2.26
CA GLY A 105 -10.38 -16.52 -3.29
C GLY A 105 -11.26 -16.32 -4.53
N ILE A 106 -12.02 -15.22 -4.60
CA ILE A 106 -12.98 -14.91 -5.68
C ILE A 106 -12.57 -13.64 -6.45
N TYR A 107 -11.43 -13.03 -6.11
CA TYR A 107 -10.87 -11.83 -6.76
C TYR A 107 -9.39 -12.06 -7.11
#